data_AF-A0A0W8CXE3-F1
#
_entry.id   AF-A0A0W8CXE3-F1
#
_cell.length_a   1.000
_cell.length_b   1.000
_cell.length_c   1.000
_cell.angle_alpha   90.00
_cell.angle_beta   90.00
_cell.angle_gamma   90.00
#
_symmetry.space_group_name_H-M   'P 1'
#
loop_
_entity.id
_entity.type
_entity.pdbx_description
1 polymer ?
#
loop_
_entity_poly.entity_id
_entity_poly.type
_entity_poly.pdbx_seq_one_letter_code
_entity_poly.pdbx_strand_id
1 'polypeptide(L)'
;MLSKVLRRPSLHRPVASVMKYHIGSLGLNEVPGGCVSRHAAPVVLVGDGKLGGISTTMSALETLLIRGYDVAAICLIEQDGLDNKAALEPRTSELGIPIFTMNAVPPMPEPLNKWFEDHDKVFADVNKALKSFHKTRLESFKRMEERAEQVFWWPFTQHKKAGGLSMIDSAHGDEFSVYRPDSNTVEPLFDACASWWTQGVGHGNSKMATALAYAAGRYGHVMFPENAHEPALQLSEKLLASVGKGWASRVYYSDDGSTAVEVALKMAFRKYVLDHKLEYGEFMSDEATGSKMVTLAQANCYHGDTLGVMNVAEKSVFNEKQHPWYRPEGVFLKVPTMALRDGEYVVSIDPEIAGSAKTEEKLPSLNAAFDSKRDQSSLADVYRKHVSKMIDETEEKNVRVGSALIEPVLMGSGGMFLVDPLYQRMLVQECRARKIPVIYDEVFSGWWRLGVESARDLLDVDPDIACYAKLLTGGVVPMAATLASEEVFNTFYADSKGEALLHGHSFTAYPMGCAAAVTALDMYEIFNNASGPIKDATRTYWDVNALKELSSRSYIERTFAIGTVACVELASENAGYASTEAAEFIHVLRKNGVYARSLGNVLYMMCSPLTTQEDCSKYLGTLINQIEILQAKK
;
A
#
# COMPACT_ATOMS: atom_id res chain seq x y z
N MET A 1 36.64 -19.90 11.48
CA MET A 1 35.28 -19.59 11.97
C MET A 1 34.30 -20.72 11.63
N LEU A 2 34.21 -21.18 10.37
CA LEU A 2 33.51 -22.43 9.99
C LEU A 2 33.98 -23.65 10.82
N SER A 3 35.29 -23.76 11.04
CA SER A 3 35.91 -24.78 11.92
C SER A 3 35.52 -24.67 13.40
N LYS A 4 35.06 -23.52 13.90
CA LYS A 4 34.58 -23.36 15.29
C LYS A 4 33.10 -23.75 15.44
N VAL A 5 32.30 -23.64 14.37
CA VAL A 5 30.87 -24.00 14.36
C VAL A 5 30.69 -25.51 14.19
N LEU A 6 31.49 -26.14 13.32
CA LEU A 6 31.52 -27.60 13.12
C LEU A 6 32.13 -28.38 14.30
N ARG A 7 32.73 -27.70 15.29
CA ARG A 7 33.27 -28.30 16.52
C ARG A 7 32.24 -28.46 17.66
N ARG A 8 30.96 -28.14 17.43
CA ARG A 8 29.91 -28.32 18.45
C ARG A 8 29.35 -29.76 18.42
N PRO A 9 29.11 -30.43 19.57
CA PRO A 9 28.70 -31.85 19.63
C PRO A 9 27.29 -32.18 19.09
N SER A 10 26.54 -31.22 18.55
CA SER A 10 25.11 -31.37 18.24
C SER A 10 24.77 -31.75 16.79
N LEU A 11 25.75 -32.06 15.94
CA LEU A 11 25.55 -32.45 14.52
C LEU A 11 24.91 -33.84 14.30
N HIS A 12 24.49 -34.53 15.36
CA HIS A 12 23.78 -35.81 15.28
C HIS A 12 22.25 -35.70 15.27
N ARG A 13 21.68 -34.50 15.06
CA ARG A 13 20.23 -34.35 14.83
C ARG A 13 19.90 -34.06 13.37
N PRO A 14 18.88 -34.73 12.79
CA PRO A 14 18.60 -34.73 11.36
C PRO A 14 17.79 -33.49 10.96
N VAL A 15 18.45 -32.39 10.62
CA VAL A 15 17.81 -31.25 9.92
C VAL A 15 18.88 -30.53 9.10
N ALA A 16 18.57 -30.18 7.85
CA ALA A 16 19.40 -29.26 7.06
C ALA A 16 19.73 -28.00 7.89
N SER A 17 21.01 -27.76 8.16
CA SER A 17 21.46 -26.67 9.03
C SER A 17 21.85 -25.44 8.21
N VAL A 18 21.23 -24.30 8.50
CA VAL A 18 21.58 -23.00 7.89
C VAL A 18 22.72 -22.37 8.70
N MET A 19 23.90 -22.17 8.09
CA MET A 19 24.98 -21.40 8.70
C MET A 19 24.98 -19.97 8.16
N LYS A 20 24.88 -18.98 9.05
CA LYS A 20 25.00 -17.55 8.71
C LYS A 20 26.42 -17.05 8.87
N TYR A 21 26.86 -16.20 7.96
CA TYR A 21 28.10 -15.44 8.08
C TYR A 21 27.80 -13.94 8.22
N HIS A 22 28.23 -13.34 9.32
CA HIS A 22 28.31 -11.90 9.52
C HIS A 22 29.79 -11.50 9.51
N ILE A 23 30.20 -10.67 8.54
CA ILE A 23 31.51 -10.03 8.53
C ILE A 23 31.28 -8.59 9.01
N GLY A 24 31.37 -8.40 10.33
CA GLY A 24 31.12 -7.14 11.02
C GLY A 24 30.75 -7.42 12.48
N SER A 25 31.40 -6.76 13.43
CA SER A 25 31.26 -7.04 14.87
C SER A 25 29.85 -6.73 15.38
N LEU A 26 29.03 -7.76 15.58
CA LEU A 26 27.89 -7.81 16.52
C LEU A 26 27.51 -9.29 16.72
N GLY A 27 27.23 -9.68 17.98
CA GLY A 27 27.22 -11.06 18.46
C GLY A 27 26.20 -12.00 17.82
N LEU A 28 26.60 -13.27 17.66
CA LEU A 28 25.76 -14.38 17.21
C LEU A 28 24.86 -14.88 18.36
N ASN A 29 23.56 -14.62 18.29
CA ASN A 29 22.55 -15.40 19.02
C ASN A 29 21.84 -16.35 18.06
N GLU A 30 21.59 -17.59 18.51
CA GLU A 30 20.75 -18.56 17.80
C GLU A 30 19.32 -18.03 17.73
N VAL A 31 18.75 -17.99 16.52
CA VAL A 31 17.38 -17.51 16.29
C VAL A 31 16.63 -18.54 15.46
N PRO A 32 15.50 -19.10 15.95
CA PRO A 32 14.65 -20.01 15.20
C PRO A 32 14.16 -19.38 13.88
N GLY A 33 13.95 -20.20 12.85
CA GLY A 33 13.74 -19.83 11.44
C GLY A 33 12.59 -18.89 11.08
N GLY A 34 11.92 -18.25 12.04
CA GLY A 34 10.91 -17.21 11.83
C GLY A 34 11.41 -15.76 12.05
N CYS A 35 12.47 -15.53 12.85
CA CYS A 35 12.91 -14.18 13.24
C CYS A 35 14.07 -13.61 12.39
N VAL A 36 14.40 -14.26 11.27
CA VAL A 36 15.68 -14.08 10.56
C VAL A 36 15.57 -13.19 9.31
N SER A 37 14.37 -12.82 8.88
CA SER A 37 14.12 -12.00 7.68
C SER A 37 14.63 -10.56 7.79
N ARG A 38 14.92 -10.05 9.00
CA ARG A 38 15.32 -8.64 9.21
C ARG A 38 16.62 -8.22 8.51
N HIS A 39 17.50 -9.16 8.17
CA HIS A 39 18.77 -8.84 7.52
C HIS A 39 19.02 -9.89 6.44
N ALA A 40 18.82 -9.53 5.16
CA ALA A 40 19.08 -10.35 3.99
C ALA A 40 20.58 -10.65 3.81
N ALA A 41 21.17 -11.35 4.78
CA ALA A 41 22.56 -11.77 4.78
C ALA A 41 22.73 -12.94 3.81
N PRO A 42 23.83 -13.01 3.05
CA PRO A 42 24.10 -14.15 2.20
C PRO A 42 24.23 -15.42 3.01
N VAL A 43 23.69 -16.51 2.46
CA VAL A 43 23.59 -17.82 3.11
C VAL A 43 24.54 -18.82 2.45
N VAL A 44 25.19 -19.65 3.28
CA VAL A 44 25.77 -20.92 2.81
C VAL A 44 24.82 -22.04 3.25
N LEU A 45 24.33 -22.80 2.28
CA LEU A 45 23.49 -23.97 2.56
C LEU A 45 24.38 -25.19 2.73
N VAL A 46 24.27 -25.88 3.87
CA VAL A 46 24.92 -27.19 4.05
C VAL A 46 23.96 -28.27 3.57
N GLY A 47 24.30 -28.91 2.44
CA GLY A 47 23.54 -29.98 1.82
C GLY A 47 23.77 -31.33 2.49
N ASP A 48 22.87 -32.27 2.23
CA ASP A 48 22.91 -33.65 2.76
C ASP A 48 23.43 -34.64 1.70
N GLY A 49 24.54 -35.30 1.99
CA GLY A 49 25.17 -36.31 1.13
C GLY A 49 24.69 -37.75 1.37
N LYS A 50 23.63 -37.94 2.17
CA LYS A 50 22.98 -39.25 2.37
C LYS A 50 21.99 -39.58 1.24
N LEU A 51 21.51 -40.83 1.22
CA LEU A 51 20.32 -41.21 0.46
C LEU A 51 19.13 -40.32 0.83
N GLY A 52 18.46 -39.77 -0.20
CA GLY A 52 17.40 -38.77 -0.04
C GLY A 52 17.89 -37.32 0.14
N GLY A 53 19.20 -37.13 0.29
CA GLY A 53 19.81 -35.82 0.54
C GLY A 53 19.69 -34.82 -0.61
N ILE A 54 19.55 -35.28 -1.85
CA ILE A 54 19.25 -34.43 -3.02
C ILE A 54 17.93 -33.67 -2.79
N SER A 55 16.85 -34.39 -2.46
CA SER A 55 15.54 -33.78 -2.24
C SER A 55 15.57 -32.83 -1.05
N THR A 56 16.19 -33.23 0.07
CA THR A 56 16.31 -32.38 1.27
C THR A 56 17.06 -31.09 0.97
N THR A 57 18.16 -31.18 0.23
CA THR A 57 18.98 -30.01 -0.15
C THR A 57 18.21 -29.08 -1.09
N MET A 58 17.53 -29.63 -2.10
CA MET A 58 16.72 -28.86 -3.03
C MET A 58 15.55 -28.14 -2.35
N SER A 59 14.79 -28.84 -1.51
CA SER A 59 13.67 -28.22 -0.78
C SER A 59 14.14 -27.12 0.17
N ALA A 60 15.30 -27.29 0.82
CA ALA A 60 15.90 -26.25 1.65
C ALA A 60 16.35 -25.04 0.82
N LEU A 61 16.97 -25.27 -0.34
CA LEU A 61 17.37 -24.21 -1.28
C LEU A 61 16.16 -23.40 -1.75
N GLU A 62 15.11 -24.06 -2.25
CA GLU A 62 13.89 -23.40 -2.71
C GLU A 62 13.21 -22.60 -1.60
N THR A 63 13.17 -23.14 -0.38
CA THR A 63 12.62 -22.45 0.79
C THR A 63 13.40 -21.18 1.13
N LEU A 64 14.73 -21.19 1.01
CA LEU A 64 15.56 -20.01 1.23
C LEU A 64 15.29 -18.95 0.16
N LEU A 65 15.23 -19.35 -1.11
CA LEU A 65 14.97 -18.45 -2.23
C LEU A 65 13.58 -17.82 -2.16
N ILE A 66 12.53 -18.60 -1.85
CA ILE A 66 11.14 -18.09 -1.69
C ILE A 66 11.05 -17.07 -0.54
N ARG A 67 11.92 -17.19 0.48
CA ARG A 67 12.01 -16.24 1.59
C ARG A 67 12.89 -15.03 1.31
N GLY A 68 13.43 -14.91 0.09
CA GLY A 68 14.26 -13.78 -0.33
C GLY A 68 15.71 -13.84 0.16
N TYR A 69 16.24 -15.03 0.52
CA TYR A 69 17.65 -15.17 0.83
C TYR A 69 18.48 -15.44 -0.42
N ASP A 70 19.62 -14.75 -0.53
CA ASP A 70 20.67 -15.11 -1.48
C ASP A 70 21.49 -16.29 -0.94
N VAL A 71 21.53 -17.40 -1.68
CA VAL A 71 22.41 -18.53 -1.36
C VAL A 71 23.71 -18.40 -2.15
N ALA A 72 24.78 -18.01 -1.46
CA ALA A 72 26.08 -17.71 -2.07
C ALA A 72 26.90 -18.97 -2.39
N ALA A 73 26.65 -20.08 -1.70
CA ALA A 73 27.31 -21.37 -1.92
C ALA A 73 26.53 -22.52 -1.28
N ILE A 74 26.72 -23.73 -1.81
CA ILE A 74 26.27 -24.97 -1.20
C ILE A 74 27.50 -25.80 -0.79
N CYS A 75 27.53 -26.25 0.45
CA CYS A 75 28.54 -27.17 0.97
C CYS A 75 27.91 -28.54 1.17
N LEU A 76 28.27 -29.52 0.35
CA LEU A 76 27.74 -30.88 0.42
C LEU A 76 28.73 -31.79 1.15
N ILE A 77 28.29 -32.42 2.25
CA ILE A 77 29.11 -33.38 2.99
C ILE A 77 28.68 -34.77 2.53
N GLU A 78 29.51 -35.42 1.71
CA GLU A 78 29.28 -36.78 1.19
C GLU A 78 29.28 -37.78 2.34
N GLN A 79 28.36 -38.75 2.30
CA GLN A 79 28.28 -39.81 3.33
C GLN A 79 28.14 -41.19 2.71
N ASP A 80 27.29 -41.32 1.71
CA ASP A 80 26.93 -42.62 1.14
C ASP A 80 27.62 -42.89 -0.22
N GLY A 81 28.48 -41.97 -0.69
CA GLY A 81 29.20 -42.10 -1.97
C GLY A 81 28.26 -42.09 -3.19
N LEU A 82 27.13 -41.39 -3.08
CA LEU A 82 26.04 -41.42 -4.07
C LEU A 82 26.17 -40.36 -5.18
N ASP A 83 27.23 -39.56 -5.15
CA ASP A 83 27.45 -38.44 -6.07
C ASP A 83 26.24 -37.49 -6.14
N ASN A 84 25.74 -37.11 -4.96
CA ASN A 84 24.61 -36.19 -4.83
C ASN A 84 24.91 -34.84 -5.51
N LYS A 85 26.19 -34.46 -5.62
CA LYS A 85 26.62 -33.27 -6.36
C LYS A 85 26.14 -33.31 -7.81
N ALA A 86 26.40 -34.39 -8.55
CA ALA A 86 26.05 -34.47 -9.97
C ALA A 86 24.55 -34.29 -10.21
N ALA A 87 23.70 -34.75 -9.28
CA ALA A 87 22.25 -34.57 -9.36
C ALA A 87 21.79 -33.13 -9.05
N LEU A 88 22.52 -32.39 -8.19
CA LEU A 88 22.21 -31.00 -7.83
C LEU A 88 22.74 -29.99 -8.85
N GLU A 89 23.86 -30.31 -9.52
CA GLU A 89 24.63 -29.41 -10.37
C GLU A 89 23.80 -28.71 -11.47
N PRO A 90 22.88 -29.38 -12.20
CA PRO A 90 22.08 -28.72 -13.24
C PRO A 90 21.31 -27.50 -12.72
N ARG A 91 20.65 -27.66 -11.56
CA ARG A 91 19.83 -26.61 -10.96
C ARG A 91 20.67 -25.52 -10.31
N THR A 92 21.76 -25.89 -9.64
CA THR A 92 22.63 -24.90 -8.99
C THR A 92 23.42 -24.09 -10.00
N SER A 93 23.83 -24.69 -11.14
CA SER A 93 24.48 -23.97 -12.23
C SER A 93 23.54 -22.97 -12.91
N GLU A 94 22.27 -23.34 -13.13
CA GLU A 94 21.24 -22.41 -13.63
C GLU A 94 21.10 -21.18 -12.72
N LEU A 95 21.17 -21.39 -11.41
CA LEU A 95 21.09 -20.33 -10.39
C LEU A 95 22.43 -19.61 -10.15
N GLY A 96 23.52 -20.05 -10.77
CA GLY A 96 24.86 -19.50 -10.54
C GLY A 96 25.44 -19.77 -9.14
N ILE A 97 24.96 -20.82 -8.46
CA ILE A 97 25.37 -21.17 -7.09
C ILE A 97 26.44 -22.26 -7.13
N PRO A 98 27.66 -22.02 -6.62
CA PRO A 98 28.70 -23.04 -6.58
C PRO A 98 28.43 -24.12 -5.52
N ILE A 99 28.68 -25.39 -5.87
CA ILE A 99 28.67 -26.53 -4.93
C ILE A 99 30.11 -26.92 -4.59
N PHE A 100 30.38 -27.05 -3.29
CA PHE A 100 31.64 -27.54 -2.73
C PHE A 100 31.41 -28.85 -1.99
N THR A 101 32.14 -29.90 -2.34
CA THR A 101 32.01 -31.23 -1.73
C THR A 101 33.09 -31.48 -0.69
N MET A 102 32.71 -32.10 0.43
CA MET A 102 33.61 -32.60 1.46
C MET A 102 33.36 -34.08 1.69
N ASN A 103 34.39 -34.81 2.09
CA ASN A 103 34.29 -36.23 2.43
C ASN A 103 33.53 -36.42 3.75
N ALA A 104 33.08 -37.65 3.97
CA ALA A 104 32.37 -38.05 5.19
C ALA A 104 33.11 -37.66 6.46
N VAL A 105 32.34 -37.19 7.44
CA VAL A 105 32.87 -36.87 8.77
C VAL A 105 33.23 -38.19 9.48
N PRO A 106 34.45 -38.32 10.03
CA PRO A 106 34.85 -39.50 10.79
C PRO A 106 33.88 -39.81 11.95
N PRO A 107 33.65 -41.09 12.28
CA PRO A 107 32.78 -41.45 13.39
C PRO A 107 33.38 -41.02 14.73
N MET A 108 32.52 -40.65 15.68
CA MET A 108 33.00 -40.37 17.05
C MET A 108 33.61 -41.65 17.67
N PRO A 109 34.70 -41.55 18.45
CA PRO A 109 35.30 -40.33 19.01
C PRO A 109 36.52 -39.78 18.21
N GLU A 110 36.66 -40.09 16.92
CA GLU A 110 37.86 -39.69 16.17
C GLU A 110 38.09 -38.16 16.14
N PRO A 111 39.31 -37.67 16.44
CA PRO A 111 39.61 -36.25 16.36
C PRO A 111 39.49 -35.70 14.93
N LEU A 112 38.72 -34.62 14.76
CA LEU A 112 38.46 -34.01 13.44
C LEU A 112 39.61 -33.19 12.85
N ASN A 113 40.77 -33.08 13.52
CA ASN A 113 41.87 -32.22 13.06
C ASN A 113 42.33 -32.57 11.64
N LYS A 114 42.59 -33.87 11.40
CA LYS A 114 42.98 -34.36 10.08
C LYS A 114 41.88 -34.14 9.04
N TRP A 115 40.61 -34.35 9.40
CA TRP A 115 39.49 -34.06 8.50
C TRP A 115 39.43 -32.57 8.14
N PHE A 116 39.69 -31.65 9.08
CA PHE A 116 39.77 -30.23 8.74
C PHE A 116 40.95 -29.93 7.80
N GLU A 117 42.14 -30.46 8.08
CA GLU A 117 43.34 -30.29 7.25
C GLU A 117 43.12 -30.81 5.82
N ASP A 118 42.49 -31.99 5.68
CA ASP A 118 42.15 -32.60 4.39
C ASP A 118 41.19 -31.72 3.56
N HIS A 119 40.41 -30.84 4.20
CA HIS A 119 39.43 -29.96 3.57
C HIS A 119 39.80 -28.47 3.62
N ASP A 120 41.02 -28.10 4.05
CA ASP A 120 41.45 -26.69 4.15
C ASP A 120 41.30 -25.94 2.83
N LYS A 121 41.59 -26.60 1.70
CA LYS A 121 41.39 -26.05 0.36
C LYS A 121 39.91 -25.77 0.07
N VAL A 122 39.01 -26.70 0.42
CA VAL A 122 37.56 -26.52 0.23
C VAL A 122 37.06 -25.33 1.06
N PHE A 123 37.48 -25.22 2.32
CA PHE A 123 37.12 -24.05 3.14
C PHE A 123 37.69 -22.74 2.59
N ALA A 124 38.90 -22.75 2.04
CA ALA A 124 39.49 -21.58 1.38
C ALA A 124 38.69 -21.17 0.14
N ASP A 125 38.25 -22.13 -0.67
CA ASP A 125 37.45 -21.89 -1.87
C ASP A 125 36.03 -21.38 -1.54
N VAL A 126 35.36 -21.95 -0.53
CA VAL A 126 34.09 -21.42 0.00
C VAL A 126 34.26 -19.97 0.47
N ASN A 127 35.31 -19.69 1.26
CA ASN A 127 35.60 -18.33 1.72
C ASN A 127 35.89 -17.36 0.57
N LYS A 128 36.56 -17.82 -0.49
CA LYS A 128 36.80 -17.04 -1.70
C LYS A 128 35.48 -16.72 -2.42
N ALA A 129 34.59 -17.70 -2.56
CA ALA A 129 33.26 -17.50 -3.15
C ALA A 129 32.44 -16.47 -2.36
N LEU A 130 32.41 -16.58 -1.03
CA LEU A 130 31.72 -15.62 -0.15
C LEU A 130 32.28 -14.20 -0.27
N LYS A 131 33.61 -14.05 -0.27
CA LYS A 131 34.26 -12.74 -0.46
C LYS A 131 33.94 -12.16 -1.83
N SER A 132 33.94 -12.98 -2.87
CA SER A 132 33.59 -12.57 -4.23
C SER A 132 32.14 -12.11 -4.28
N PHE A 133 31.20 -12.89 -3.74
CA PHE A 133 29.78 -12.54 -3.67
C PHE A 133 29.57 -11.20 -2.97
N HIS A 134 30.17 -11.02 -1.78
CA HIS A 134 30.05 -9.78 -1.02
C HIS A 134 30.66 -8.58 -1.76
N LYS A 135 31.83 -8.76 -2.39
CA LYS A 135 32.48 -7.72 -3.20
C LYS A 135 31.57 -7.29 -4.36
N THR A 136 31.01 -8.23 -5.10
CA THR A 136 30.09 -7.96 -6.21
C THR A 136 28.83 -7.24 -5.74
N ARG A 137 28.24 -7.65 -4.60
CA ARG A 137 27.08 -6.97 -4.00
C ARG A 137 27.39 -5.51 -3.65
N LEU A 138 28.52 -5.22 -2.99
CA LEU A 138 28.93 -3.86 -2.67
C LEU A 138 29.22 -3.01 -3.92
N GLU A 139 29.88 -3.57 -4.93
CA GLU A 139 30.14 -2.89 -6.21
C GLU A 139 28.85 -2.59 -6.98
N SER A 140 27.81 -3.41 -6.81
CA SER A 140 26.48 -3.14 -7.34
C SER A 140 25.85 -1.93 -6.65
N PHE A 141 25.86 -1.88 -5.32
CA PHE A 141 25.33 -0.74 -4.55
C PHE A 141 26.02 0.58 -4.88
N LYS A 142 27.36 0.59 -4.92
CA LYS A 142 28.14 1.80 -5.21
C LYS A 142 27.83 2.41 -6.57
N ARG A 143 27.34 1.62 -7.53
CA ARG A 143 26.97 2.08 -8.87
C ARG A 143 25.46 2.18 -9.07
N MET A 144 24.66 1.84 -8.06
CA MET A 144 23.21 1.75 -8.20
C MET A 144 22.61 3.13 -8.46
N GLU A 145 23.04 4.15 -7.71
CA GLU A 145 22.57 5.53 -7.86
C GLU A 145 22.83 6.06 -9.27
N GLU A 146 24.09 6.05 -9.72
CA GLU A 146 24.47 6.50 -11.07
C GLU A 146 23.68 5.78 -12.17
N ARG A 147 23.59 4.44 -12.09
CA ARG A 147 22.87 3.65 -13.09
C ARG A 147 21.39 3.98 -13.10
N ALA A 148 20.78 4.17 -11.93
CA ALA A 148 19.37 4.49 -11.81
C ALA A 148 19.05 5.86 -12.42
N GLU A 149 19.87 6.89 -12.15
CA GLU A 149 19.72 8.21 -12.75
C GLU A 149 19.86 8.20 -14.28
N GLN A 150 20.70 7.31 -14.81
CA GLN A 150 20.91 7.18 -16.25
C GLN A 150 19.76 6.48 -16.98
N VAL A 151 19.07 5.54 -16.34
CA VAL A 151 18.14 4.62 -17.03
C VAL A 151 16.69 4.76 -16.61
N PHE A 152 16.38 5.30 -15.43
CA PHE A 152 15.02 5.38 -14.93
C PHE A 152 14.31 6.67 -15.32
N TRP A 153 13.03 6.51 -15.70
CA TRP A 153 12.06 7.60 -15.70
C TRP A 153 11.10 7.46 -14.54
N TRP A 154 11.48 8.01 -13.39
CA TRP A 154 10.62 7.97 -12.19
C TRP A 154 9.31 8.75 -12.36
N PRO A 155 8.17 8.17 -11.92
CA PRO A 155 6.91 8.88 -11.88
C PRO A 155 6.94 10.03 -10.86
N PHE A 156 6.21 11.12 -11.15
CA PHE A 156 6.05 12.28 -10.26
C PHE A 156 7.38 12.89 -9.75
N THR A 157 8.46 12.79 -10.53
CA THR A 157 9.80 13.27 -10.14
C THR A 157 10.38 14.22 -11.18
N GLN A 158 10.79 15.41 -10.77
CA GLN A 158 11.53 16.35 -11.63
C GLN A 158 13.01 15.97 -11.65
N HIS A 159 13.44 15.24 -12.69
CA HIS A 159 14.81 14.69 -12.80
C HIS A 159 15.92 15.73 -12.68
N LYS A 160 15.73 16.94 -13.21
CA LYS A 160 16.76 18.00 -13.11
C LYS A 160 17.05 18.43 -11.66
N LYS A 161 16.11 18.21 -10.75
CA LYS A 161 16.20 18.54 -9.32
C LYS A 161 16.28 17.29 -8.43
N ALA A 162 16.30 16.09 -9.02
CA ALA A 162 16.40 14.87 -8.25
C ALA A 162 17.79 14.76 -7.60
N GLY A 163 17.82 14.23 -6.38
CA GLY A 163 19.04 13.98 -5.62
C GLY A 163 18.70 13.25 -4.32
N GLY A 164 19.70 12.61 -3.70
CA GLY A 164 19.49 11.89 -2.44
C GLY A 164 18.67 10.60 -2.60
N LEU A 165 19.01 9.82 -3.63
CA LEU A 165 18.38 8.52 -3.89
C LEU A 165 18.59 7.56 -2.72
N SER A 166 17.52 6.87 -2.33
CA SER A 166 17.59 5.83 -1.31
C SER A 166 17.78 4.47 -1.99
N MET A 167 18.94 3.86 -1.79
CA MET A 167 19.28 2.54 -2.32
C MET A 167 18.69 1.45 -1.41
N ILE A 168 17.45 1.04 -1.70
CA ILE A 168 16.76 -0.03 -0.97
C ILE A 168 17.34 -1.38 -1.41
N ASP A 169 17.94 -2.12 -0.48
CA ASP A 169 18.45 -3.48 -0.67
C ASP A 169 17.34 -4.53 -0.52
N SER A 170 16.54 -4.37 0.52
CA SER A 170 15.46 -5.29 0.89
C SER A 170 14.48 -4.56 1.83
N ALA A 171 13.42 -5.24 2.26
CA ALA A 171 12.45 -4.68 3.19
C ALA A 171 11.77 -5.79 4.01
N HIS A 172 11.43 -5.49 5.26
CA HIS A 172 10.74 -6.42 6.15
C HIS A 172 9.84 -5.68 7.16
N GLY A 173 8.60 -6.14 7.33
CA GLY A 173 7.64 -5.43 8.18
C GLY A 173 7.38 -4.03 7.59
N ASP A 174 7.43 -2.98 8.39
CA ASP A 174 7.28 -1.62 7.88
C ASP A 174 8.64 -0.91 7.63
N GLU A 175 9.74 -1.67 7.53
CA GLU A 175 11.08 -1.11 7.39
C GLU A 175 11.74 -1.53 6.07
N PHE A 176 12.29 -0.55 5.36
CA PHE A 176 13.29 -0.77 4.32
C PHE A 176 14.66 -1.05 4.95
N SER A 177 15.47 -1.84 4.27
CA SER A 177 16.91 -1.96 4.50
C SER A 177 17.62 -1.14 3.42
N VAL A 178 18.20 0.00 3.79
CA VAL A 178 18.77 0.98 2.86
C VAL A 178 20.29 1.01 2.99
N TYR A 179 20.98 0.92 1.86
CA TYR A 179 22.43 1.07 1.81
C TYR A 179 22.86 2.53 2.00
N ARG A 180 23.83 2.75 2.89
CA ARG A 180 24.43 4.04 3.23
C ARG A 180 25.85 4.12 2.67
N PRO A 181 26.11 4.96 1.64
CA PRO A 181 27.43 5.05 1.03
C PRO A 181 28.51 5.61 1.97
N ASP A 182 28.14 6.50 2.89
CA ASP A 182 29.02 7.19 3.83
C ASP A 182 29.58 6.25 4.90
N SER A 183 28.75 5.36 5.44
CA SER A 183 29.15 4.35 6.44
C SER A 183 29.45 2.98 5.83
N ASN A 184 29.09 2.74 4.56
CA ASN A 184 29.13 1.44 3.89
C ASN A 184 28.37 0.36 4.69
N THR A 185 27.22 0.75 5.28
CA THR A 185 26.31 -0.11 6.04
C THR A 185 24.95 -0.24 5.35
N VAL A 186 24.14 -1.19 5.81
CA VAL A 186 22.72 -1.28 5.47
C VAL A 186 21.94 -0.99 6.76
N GLU A 187 21.03 -0.03 6.71
CA GLU A 187 20.31 0.48 7.87
C GLU A 187 18.80 0.41 7.69
N PRO A 188 18.04 0.14 8.76
CA PRO A 188 16.59 0.12 8.70
C PRO A 188 16.03 1.54 8.58
N LEU A 189 15.04 1.72 7.70
CA LEU A 189 14.28 2.95 7.51
C LEU A 189 12.78 2.64 7.52
N PHE A 190 12.03 3.22 8.45
CA PHE A 190 10.57 3.06 8.50
C PHE A 190 9.93 3.66 7.25
N ASP A 191 9.15 2.86 6.53
CA ASP A 191 8.38 3.25 5.35
C ASP A 191 7.14 4.06 5.75
N ALA A 192 7.34 5.30 6.18
CA ALA A 192 6.27 6.18 6.64
C ALA A 192 5.31 6.63 5.53
N CYS A 193 5.65 6.42 4.25
CA CYS A 193 4.71 6.62 3.15
C CYS A 193 4.00 5.35 2.69
N ALA A 194 4.22 4.23 3.41
CA ALA A 194 3.65 2.92 3.11
C ALA A 194 3.80 2.54 1.64
N SER A 195 4.96 2.83 1.03
CA SER A 195 5.27 2.63 -0.39
C SER A 195 4.12 3.07 -1.30
N TRP A 196 3.77 4.35 -1.21
CA TRP A 196 2.63 4.96 -1.89
C TRP A 196 1.27 4.42 -1.40
N TRP A 197 1.15 4.34 -0.08
CA TRP A 197 -0.07 3.94 0.64
C TRP A 197 -0.55 2.52 0.33
N THR A 198 0.32 1.67 -0.24
CA THR A 198 0.02 0.29 -0.61
C THR A 198 0.30 -0.70 0.51
N GLN A 199 1.28 -0.41 1.38
CA GLN A 199 1.71 -1.37 2.39
C GLN A 199 0.60 -1.70 3.37
N GLY A 200 0.32 -3.00 3.45
CA GLY A 200 -0.83 -3.54 4.15
C GLY A 200 -0.52 -4.76 5.02
N VAL A 201 0.40 -5.65 4.61
CA VAL A 201 0.77 -6.83 5.42
C VAL A 201 2.23 -6.83 5.89
N GLY A 202 2.90 -5.70 5.65
CA GLY A 202 4.34 -5.53 5.81
C GLY A 202 5.15 -6.17 4.67
N HIS A 203 6.32 -5.60 4.42
CA HIS A 203 7.30 -6.04 3.45
C HIS A 203 7.84 -7.44 3.75
N GLY A 204 8.21 -8.17 2.70
CA GLY A 204 8.87 -9.48 2.82
C GLY A 204 8.03 -10.54 3.55
N ASN A 205 6.69 -10.46 3.45
CA ASN A 205 5.79 -11.37 4.15
C ASN A 205 5.85 -12.78 3.56
N SER A 206 6.26 -13.76 4.38
CA SER A 206 6.44 -15.15 3.92
C SER A 206 5.16 -15.86 3.47
N LYS A 207 3.99 -15.49 4.04
CA LYS A 207 2.70 -16.04 3.61
C LYS A 207 2.38 -15.57 2.20
N MET A 208 2.59 -14.28 1.92
CA MET A 208 2.40 -13.70 0.59
C MET A 208 3.33 -14.30 -0.45
N ALA A 209 4.63 -14.40 -0.15
CA ALA A 209 5.61 -14.97 -1.07
C ALA A 209 5.24 -16.41 -1.46
N THR A 210 4.79 -17.20 -0.49
CA THR A 210 4.35 -18.59 -0.73
C THR A 210 3.08 -18.65 -1.56
N ALA A 211 2.08 -17.81 -1.26
CA ALA A 211 0.81 -17.76 -1.99
C ALA A 211 1.04 -17.36 -3.47
N LEU A 212 1.88 -16.36 -3.71
CA LEU A 212 2.25 -15.92 -5.06
C LEU A 212 3.05 -16.98 -5.82
N ALA A 213 4.03 -17.62 -5.18
CA ALA A 213 4.79 -18.71 -5.80
C ALA A 213 3.88 -19.87 -6.22
N TYR A 214 2.93 -20.25 -5.35
CA TYR A 214 1.92 -21.26 -5.67
C TYR A 214 1.01 -20.84 -6.83
N ALA A 215 0.48 -19.62 -6.81
CA ALA A 215 -0.39 -19.13 -7.88
C ALA A 215 0.33 -19.06 -9.23
N ALA A 216 1.59 -18.61 -9.24
CA ALA A 216 2.43 -18.58 -10.43
C ALA A 216 2.71 -20.00 -10.97
N GLY A 217 3.07 -20.95 -10.10
CA GLY A 217 3.35 -22.33 -10.50
C GLY A 217 2.10 -23.11 -10.95
N ARG A 218 0.92 -22.77 -10.42
CA ARG A 218 -0.34 -23.45 -10.75
C ARG A 218 -1.05 -22.86 -11.97
N TYR A 219 -1.08 -21.54 -12.09
CA TYR A 219 -1.91 -20.85 -13.08
C TYR A 219 -1.11 -19.98 -14.04
N GLY A 220 -0.08 -19.28 -13.55
CA GLY A 220 0.45 -18.11 -14.26
C GLY A 220 -0.68 -17.09 -14.49
N HIS A 221 -0.95 -16.79 -15.76
CA HIS A 221 -2.12 -16.03 -16.18
C HIS A 221 -3.02 -16.88 -17.09
N VAL A 222 -4.33 -16.83 -16.86
CA VAL A 222 -5.36 -17.50 -17.66
C VAL A 222 -6.48 -16.51 -17.97
N MET A 223 -7.18 -16.72 -19.09
CA MET A 223 -8.27 -15.84 -19.55
C MET A 223 -9.41 -15.80 -18.53
N PHE A 224 -9.91 -14.59 -18.22
CA PHE A 224 -11.01 -14.39 -17.28
C PHE A 224 -12.41 -14.28 -17.92
N PRO A 225 -12.64 -13.46 -18.97
CA PRO A 225 -13.98 -13.35 -19.57
C PRO A 225 -14.56 -14.72 -19.95
N GLU A 226 -15.80 -14.98 -19.53
CA GLU A 226 -16.53 -16.25 -19.72
C GLU A 226 -15.87 -17.49 -19.06
N ASN A 227 -14.88 -17.29 -18.19
CA ASN A 227 -14.17 -18.34 -17.47
C ASN A 227 -14.21 -18.08 -15.96
N ALA A 228 -13.87 -19.10 -15.17
CA ALA A 228 -13.73 -18.98 -13.73
C ALA A 228 -12.48 -19.71 -13.25
N HIS A 229 -11.81 -19.14 -12.25
CA HIS A 229 -10.72 -19.80 -11.54
C HIS A 229 -10.80 -19.49 -10.05
N GLU A 230 -10.36 -20.44 -9.25
CA GLU A 230 -10.58 -20.45 -7.80
C GLU A 230 -10.19 -19.13 -7.10
N PRO A 231 -9.01 -18.52 -7.34
CA PRO A 231 -8.64 -17.30 -6.64
C PRO A 231 -9.58 -16.11 -6.91
N ALA A 232 -10.10 -15.95 -8.13
CA ALA A 232 -11.00 -14.84 -8.46
C ALA A 232 -12.39 -15.05 -7.88
N LEU A 233 -12.88 -16.30 -7.90
CA LEU A 233 -14.17 -16.64 -7.29
C LEU A 233 -14.13 -16.41 -5.77
N GLN A 234 -13.13 -16.97 -5.08
CA GLN A 234 -12.95 -16.78 -3.65
C GLN A 234 -12.79 -15.30 -3.28
N LEU A 235 -12.01 -14.53 -4.05
CA LEU A 235 -11.88 -13.11 -3.82
C LEU A 235 -13.23 -12.40 -3.98
N SER A 236 -13.99 -12.71 -5.04
CA SER A 236 -15.29 -12.10 -5.28
C SER A 236 -16.26 -12.37 -4.13
N GLU A 237 -16.32 -13.61 -3.64
CA GLU A 237 -17.16 -14.00 -2.50
C GLU A 237 -16.74 -13.26 -1.23
N LYS A 238 -15.44 -13.15 -0.94
CA LYS A 238 -14.93 -12.40 0.20
C LYS A 238 -15.28 -10.91 0.12
N LEU A 239 -15.07 -10.28 -1.04
CA LEU A 239 -15.41 -8.87 -1.28
C LEU A 239 -16.89 -8.59 -1.02
N LEU A 240 -17.78 -9.46 -1.53
CA LEU A 240 -19.23 -9.32 -1.34
C LEU A 240 -19.68 -9.65 0.09
N ALA A 241 -18.95 -10.51 0.80
CA ALA A 241 -19.24 -10.86 2.19
C ALA A 241 -18.72 -9.85 3.23
N SER A 242 -17.78 -8.96 2.84
CA SER A 242 -17.20 -7.93 3.70
C SER A 242 -17.58 -6.51 3.27
N VAL A 243 -16.72 -5.81 2.52
CA VAL A 243 -16.89 -4.40 2.11
C VAL A 243 -18.12 -4.19 1.22
N GLY A 244 -18.55 -5.22 0.49
CA GLY A 244 -19.77 -5.22 -0.31
C GLY A 244 -21.05 -5.58 0.46
N LYS A 245 -20.94 -6.00 1.73
CA LYS A 245 -22.03 -6.63 2.45
C LYS A 245 -23.21 -5.67 2.63
N GLY A 246 -24.36 -6.11 2.12
CA GLY A 246 -25.64 -5.40 2.25
C GLY A 246 -25.97 -4.47 1.08
N TRP A 247 -25.04 -4.18 0.17
CA TRP A 247 -25.28 -3.25 -0.95
C TRP A 247 -24.77 -3.75 -2.31
N ALA A 248 -23.60 -4.41 -2.36
CA ALA A 248 -23.01 -4.87 -3.61
C ALA A 248 -23.44 -6.31 -3.94
N SER A 249 -23.53 -6.62 -5.24
CA SER A 249 -23.85 -7.97 -5.73
C SER A 249 -22.92 -8.46 -6.84
N ARG A 250 -22.06 -7.57 -7.36
CA ARG A 250 -21.13 -7.86 -8.47
C ARG A 250 -19.76 -7.27 -8.20
N VAL A 251 -18.75 -7.95 -8.72
CA VAL A 251 -17.35 -7.55 -8.67
C VAL A 251 -16.82 -7.49 -10.10
N TYR A 252 -16.18 -6.39 -10.45
CA TYR A 252 -15.48 -6.21 -11.70
C TYR A 252 -13.98 -5.99 -11.39
N TYR A 253 -13.08 -6.67 -12.09
CA TYR A 253 -11.63 -6.53 -11.85
C TYR A 253 -10.94 -5.68 -12.90
N SER A 254 -9.97 -4.87 -12.45
CA SER A 254 -9.05 -4.09 -13.28
C SER A 254 -7.65 -4.08 -12.64
N ASP A 255 -6.71 -3.30 -13.19
CA ASP A 255 -5.30 -3.42 -12.84
C ASP A 255 -4.86 -2.48 -11.70
N ASP A 256 -5.50 -1.31 -11.59
CA ASP A 256 -5.16 -0.28 -10.59
C ASP A 256 -6.35 0.61 -10.22
N GLY A 257 -6.13 1.54 -9.29
CA GLY A 257 -7.16 2.49 -8.85
C GLY A 257 -7.75 3.34 -9.97
N SER A 258 -6.92 3.89 -10.86
CA SER A 258 -7.38 4.75 -11.96
C SER A 258 -8.37 4.00 -12.85
N THR A 259 -8.03 2.77 -13.21
CA THR A 259 -8.84 1.93 -14.07
C THR A 259 -10.12 1.45 -13.40
N ALA A 260 -10.09 1.20 -12.08
CA ALA A 260 -11.29 0.89 -11.32
C ALA A 260 -12.28 2.07 -11.28
N VAL A 261 -11.79 3.30 -11.13
CA VAL A 261 -12.64 4.50 -11.15
C VAL A 261 -13.15 4.79 -12.57
N GLU A 262 -12.36 4.57 -13.64
CA GLU A 262 -12.89 4.66 -15.01
C GLU A 262 -14.04 3.67 -15.27
N VAL A 263 -13.92 2.44 -14.76
CA VAL A 263 -15.00 1.45 -14.79
C VAL A 263 -16.22 1.95 -14.01
N ALA A 264 -16.01 2.50 -12.81
CA ALA A 264 -17.09 3.03 -11.97
C ALA A 264 -17.83 4.20 -12.62
N LEU A 265 -17.12 5.13 -13.27
CA LEU A 265 -17.75 6.24 -14.00
C LEU A 265 -18.62 5.73 -15.15
N LYS A 266 -18.17 4.74 -15.93
CA LYS A 266 -18.99 4.11 -16.97
C LYS A 266 -20.25 3.48 -16.40
N MET A 267 -20.13 2.78 -15.28
CA MET A 267 -21.25 2.16 -14.56
C MET A 267 -22.26 3.21 -14.08
N ALA A 268 -21.78 4.28 -13.43
CA ALA A 268 -22.62 5.35 -12.90
C ALA A 268 -23.35 6.11 -14.02
N PHE A 269 -22.66 6.53 -15.07
CA PHE A 269 -23.30 7.26 -16.17
C PHE A 269 -24.34 6.40 -16.90
N ARG A 270 -24.10 5.09 -17.11
CA ARG A 270 -25.14 4.18 -17.66
C ARG A 270 -26.36 4.13 -16.75
N LYS A 271 -26.18 3.99 -15.44
CA LYS A 271 -27.28 3.96 -14.48
C LYS A 271 -28.09 5.26 -14.52
N TYR A 272 -27.42 6.41 -14.50
CA TYR A 272 -28.08 7.71 -14.55
C TYR A 272 -28.90 7.91 -15.84
N VAL A 273 -28.30 7.60 -17.00
CA VAL A 273 -28.96 7.73 -18.30
C VAL A 273 -30.25 6.89 -18.35
N LEU A 274 -30.21 5.63 -17.91
CA LEU A 274 -31.39 4.77 -17.92
C LEU A 274 -32.44 5.18 -16.88
N ASP A 275 -32.04 5.55 -15.67
CA ASP A 275 -32.96 5.98 -14.60
C ASP A 275 -33.77 7.23 -14.98
N HIS A 276 -33.17 8.09 -15.82
CA HIS A 276 -33.75 9.33 -16.31
C HIS A 276 -34.36 9.21 -17.72
N LYS A 277 -34.27 8.04 -18.37
CA LYS A 277 -34.78 7.77 -19.72
C LYS A 277 -34.20 8.75 -20.76
N LEU A 278 -32.89 8.97 -20.68
CA LEU A 278 -32.15 9.86 -21.58
C LEU A 278 -31.53 9.06 -22.73
N GLU A 279 -31.27 9.72 -23.85
CA GLU A 279 -30.56 9.12 -24.97
C GLU A 279 -29.07 9.50 -24.94
N TYR A 280 -28.18 8.53 -25.19
CA TYR A 280 -26.73 8.78 -25.19
C TYR A 280 -26.31 9.87 -26.18
N GLY A 281 -26.99 9.96 -27.32
CA GLY A 281 -26.70 10.95 -28.35
C GLY A 281 -26.84 12.40 -27.87
N GLU A 282 -27.59 12.66 -26.78
CA GLU A 282 -27.73 13.99 -26.17
C GLU A 282 -26.40 14.53 -25.64
N PHE A 283 -25.47 13.65 -25.28
CA PHE A 283 -24.20 13.98 -24.61
C PHE A 283 -22.96 13.81 -25.50
N MET A 284 -23.14 13.42 -26.77
CA MET A 284 -22.03 13.09 -27.69
C MET A 284 -21.66 14.23 -28.66
N SER A 285 -22.33 15.38 -28.58
CA SER A 285 -22.07 16.52 -29.47
C SER A 285 -20.94 17.41 -28.95
N ASP A 286 -19.94 17.68 -29.80
CA ASP A 286 -18.90 18.68 -29.56
C ASP A 286 -19.39 20.13 -29.78
N GLU A 287 -20.64 20.32 -30.19
CA GLU A 287 -21.22 21.66 -30.35
C GLU A 287 -21.41 22.34 -29.00
N ALA A 288 -21.17 23.65 -28.94
CA ALA A 288 -21.31 24.45 -27.71
C ALA A 288 -22.73 24.42 -27.10
N THR A 289 -23.72 23.95 -27.84
CA THR A 289 -25.13 23.81 -27.45
C THR A 289 -25.54 22.40 -27.01
N GLY A 290 -24.65 21.40 -27.09
CA GLY A 290 -24.92 20.04 -26.62
C GLY A 290 -25.02 19.97 -25.10
N SER A 291 -25.91 19.11 -24.58
CA SER A 291 -25.99 18.86 -23.14
C SER A 291 -24.75 18.12 -22.68
N LYS A 292 -24.17 18.49 -21.54
CA LYS A 292 -22.98 17.81 -20.99
C LYS A 292 -23.34 17.03 -19.75
N MET A 293 -22.71 15.87 -19.57
CA MET A 293 -22.80 15.11 -18.34
C MET A 293 -21.50 15.26 -17.56
N VAL A 294 -21.61 15.60 -16.28
CA VAL A 294 -20.45 15.87 -15.39
C VAL A 294 -20.56 15.06 -14.11
N THR A 295 -19.45 14.99 -13.39
CA THR A 295 -19.36 14.32 -12.08
C THR A 295 -19.33 15.34 -10.95
N LEU A 296 -20.16 15.17 -9.93
CA LEU A 296 -20.02 15.89 -8.67
C LEU A 296 -18.85 15.28 -7.88
N ALA A 297 -17.80 16.06 -7.62
CA ALA A 297 -16.60 15.58 -6.94
C ALA A 297 -16.15 16.58 -5.87
N GLN A 298 -15.26 16.16 -4.99
CA GLN A 298 -14.70 17.04 -3.95
C GLN A 298 -13.58 17.91 -4.54
N ALA A 299 -13.51 19.18 -4.16
CA ALA A 299 -12.38 20.04 -4.48
C ALA A 299 -11.09 19.47 -3.85
N ASN A 300 -9.97 19.54 -4.56
CA ASN A 300 -8.70 18.84 -4.24
C ASN A 300 -8.75 17.30 -4.26
N CYS A 301 -9.75 16.68 -4.88
CA CYS A 301 -9.80 15.21 -5.00
C CYS A 301 -8.69 14.64 -5.89
N TYR A 302 -8.45 13.34 -5.72
CA TYR A 302 -7.58 12.55 -6.58
C TYR A 302 -8.15 11.15 -6.81
N HIS A 303 -8.26 10.77 -8.07
CA HIS A 303 -8.88 9.50 -8.49
C HIS A 303 -8.00 8.67 -9.42
N GLY A 304 -6.74 9.09 -9.63
CA GLY A 304 -5.78 8.45 -10.54
C GLY A 304 -5.31 9.37 -11.68
N ASP A 305 -4.52 8.79 -12.57
CA ASP A 305 -3.76 9.55 -13.59
C ASP A 305 -4.15 9.21 -15.04
N THR A 306 -5.12 8.31 -15.25
CA THR A 306 -5.66 8.07 -16.60
C THR A 306 -6.63 9.18 -16.98
N LEU A 307 -6.81 9.41 -18.28
CA LEU A 307 -7.49 10.63 -18.76
C LEU A 307 -8.93 10.77 -18.24
N GLY A 308 -9.68 9.67 -18.15
CA GLY A 308 -11.07 9.72 -17.67
C GLY A 308 -11.19 10.17 -16.22
N VAL A 309 -10.30 9.65 -15.36
CA VAL A 309 -10.27 10.04 -13.93
C VAL A 309 -9.66 11.43 -13.72
N MET A 310 -8.67 11.81 -14.55
CA MET A 310 -8.13 13.17 -14.53
C MET A 310 -9.21 14.21 -14.83
N ASN A 311 -10.10 13.94 -15.79
CA ASN A 311 -11.16 14.87 -16.17
C ASN A 311 -12.18 15.13 -15.05
N VAL A 312 -12.36 14.18 -14.13
CA VAL A 312 -13.25 14.35 -12.96
C VAL A 312 -12.50 14.78 -11.70
N ALA A 313 -11.26 15.26 -11.84
CA ALA A 313 -10.48 15.86 -10.77
C ALA A 313 -10.32 17.37 -10.97
N GLU A 314 -10.30 18.13 -9.87
CA GLU A 314 -10.15 19.59 -9.95
C GLU A 314 -8.80 19.97 -10.57
N LYS A 315 -8.80 21.09 -11.30
CA LYS A 315 -7.61 21.66 -11.90
C LYS A 315 -6.50 21.86 -10.85
N SER A 316 -5.38 21.17 -11.04
CA SER A 316 -4.24 21.16 -10.12
C SER A 316 -2.92 20.93 -10.85
N VAL A 317 -1.81 20.90 -10.09
CA VAL A 317 -0.47 20.57 -10.61
C VAL A 317 -0.39 19.16 -11.22
N PHE A 318 -1.30 18.26 -10.84
CA PHE A 318 -1.35 16.88 -11.30
C PHE A 318 -1.99 16.72 -12.68
N ASN A 319 -2.74 17.71 -13.18
CA ASN A 319 -3.47 17.57 -14.43
C ASN A 319 -3.31 18.74 -15.41
N GLU A 320 -3.27 19.99 -14.94
CA GLU A 320 -3.36 21.20 -15.79
C GLU A 320 -2.35 21.20 -16.95
N LYS A 321 -1.11 20.78 -16.68
CA LYS A 321 0.00 20.81 -17.65
C LYS A 321 0.50 19.43 -18.04
N GLN A 322 -0.18 18.36 -17.62
CA GLN A 322 0.28 16.99 -17.86
C GLN A 322 -0.24 16.43 -19.19
N HIS A 323 -1.45 16.81 -19.61
CA HIS A 323 -2.04 16.27 -20.84
C HIS A 323 -2.95 17.28 -21.56
N PRO A 324 -2.81 17.49 -22.89
CA PRO A 324 -3.59 18.50 -23.63
C PRO A 324 -5.09 18.19 -23.76
N TRP A 325 -5.50 16.93 -23.58
CA TRP A 325 -6.92 16.53 -23.61
C TRP A 325 -7.61 16.62 -22.25
N TYR A 326 -6.90 17.02 -21.18
CA TYR A 326 -7.54 17.25 -19.90
C TYR A 326 -8.65 18.31 -20.03
N ARG A 327 -9.85 17.97 -19.56
CA ARG A 327 -11.01 18.85 -19.47
C ARG A 327 -11.61 18.66 -18.07
N PRO A 328 -11.76 19.72 -17.26
CA PRO A 328 -12.43 19.61 -15.96
C PRO A 328 -13.94 19.37 -16.18
N GLU A 329 -14.32 18.11 -16.29
CA GLU A 329 -15.69 17.61 -16.50
C GLU A 329 -16.35 17.23 -15.18
N GLY A 330 -16.17 18.09 -14.17
CA GLY A 330 -16.72 17.92 -12.84
C GLY A 330 -17.24 19.22 -12.22
N VAL A 331 -18.10 19.05 -11.22
CA VAL A 331 -18.51 20.10 -10.28
C VAL A 331 -17.76 19.85 -8.98
N PHE A 332 -16.82 20.74 -8.65
CA PHE A 332 -15.91 20.55 -7.53
C PHE A 332 -16.41 21.26 -6.29
N LEU A 333 -16.87 20.48 -5.31
CA LEU A 333 -17.40 20.97 -4.04
C LEU A 333 -16.28 21.19 -3.04
N LYS A 334 -16.18 22.41 -2.50
CA LYS A 334 -15.45 22.58 -1.25
C LYS A 334 -16.13 21.74 -0.16
N VAL A 335 -15.32 21.08 0.65
CA VAL A 335 -15.82 20.24 1.74
C VAL A 335 -15.35 20.78 3.08
N PRO A 336 -16.20 20.72 4.13
CA PRO A 336 -15.77 20.96 5.50
C PRO A 336 -14.74 19.89 5.91
N THR A 337 -13.68 20.32 6.57
CA THR A 337 -12.59 19.45 7.03
C THR A 337 -12.44 19.53 8.53
N MET A 338 -11.96 18.47 9.16
CA MET A 338 -11.73 18.43 10.59
C MET A 338 -10.28 18.09 10.93
N ALA A 339 -9.77 18.65 12.02
CA ALA A 339 -8.45 18.32 12.55
C ALA A 339 -8.34 18.65 14.04
N LEU A 340 -7.26 18.23 14.68
CA LEU A 340 -6.84 18.75 15.98
C LEU A 340 -6.16 20.11 15.80
N ARG A 341 -6.66 21.10 16.54
CA ARG A 341 -6.09 22.44 16.68
C ARG A 341 -6.24 22.87 18.13
N ASP A 342 -5.15 23.34 18.74
CA ASP A 342 -5.13 23.75 20.15
C ASP A 342 -5.70 22.68 21.12
N GLY A 343 -5.47 21.40 20.82
CA GLY A 343 -5.90 20.26 21.63
C GLY A 343 -7.36 19.82 21.43
N GLU A 344 -8.14 20.52 20.61
CA GLU A 344 -9.55 20.22 20.33
C GLU A 344 -9.76 19.76 18.89
N TYR A 345 -10.74 18.88 18.65
CA TYR A 345 -11.18 18.59 17.29
C TYR A 345 -12.05 19.73 16.78
N VAL A 346 -11.65 20.36 15.68
CA VAL A 346 -12.35 21.49 15.07
C VAL A 346 -12.73 21.11 13.65
N VAL A 347 -14.02 21.18 13.34
CA VAL A 347 -14.54 21.17 11.97
C VAL A 347 -14.45 22.60 11.44
N SER A 348 -13.72 22.81 10.36
CA SER A 348 -13.64 24.06 9.61
C SER A 348 -14.57 24.00 8.40
N ILE A 349 -15.40 25.03 8.25
CA ILE A 349 -16.44 25.14 7.24
C ILE A 349 -16.14 26.39 6.42
N ASP A 350 -15.98 26.24 5.11
CA ASP A 350 -15.75 27.38 4.21
C ASP A 350 -16.95 28.36 4.31
N PRO A 351 -16.71 29.69 4.35
CA PRO A 351 -17.78 30.69 4.40
C PRO A 351 -18.84 30.54 3.30
N GLU A 352 -18.47 30.03 2.13
CA GLU A 352 -19.38 29.74 1.01
C GLU A 352 -20.40 28.64 1.36
N ILE A 353 -20.01 27.68 2.21
CA ILE A 353 -20.87 26.62 2.72
C ILE A 353 -21.69 27.14 3.90
N ALA A 354 -21.02 27.81 4.86
CA ALA A 354 -21.65 28.26 6.09
C ALA A 354 -22.74 29.33 5.86
N GLY A 355 -22.55 30.21 4.86
CA GLY A 355 -23.42 31.36 4.66
C GLY A 355 -23.42 32.26 5.89
N SER A 356 -24.56 32.34 6.60
CA SER A 356 -24.68 33.07 7.87
C SER A 356 -24.45 32.21 9.12
N ALA A 357 -24.24 30.90 8.96
CA ALA A 357 -23.92 29.99 10.05
C ALA A 357 -22.46 30.17 10.52
N LYS A 358 -22.11 29.49 11.62
CA LYS A 358 -20.72 29.45 12.11
C LYS A 358 -19.83 28.73 11.11
N THR A 359 -18.60 29.23 10.94
CA THR A 359 -17.56 28.62 10.11
C THR A 359 -16.75 27.54 10.84
N GLU A 360 -17.03 27.32 12.13
CA GLU A 360 -16.35 26.31 12.94
C GLU A 360 -17.32 25.60 13.89
N GLU A 361 -17.11 24.29 14.06
CA GLU A 361 -17.76 23.46 15.07
C GLU A 361 -16.70 22.70 15.86
N LYS A 362 -16.72 22.82 17.20
CA LYS A 362 -15.82 22.06 18.08
C LYS A 362 -16.47 20.74 18.45
N LEU A 363 -15.70 19.66 18.36
CA LEU A 363 -16.12 18.31 18.71
C LEU A 363 -15.31 17.78 19.89
N PRO A 364 -15.94 17.05 20.83
CA PRO A 364 -15.25 16.54 22.02
C PRO A 364 -14.26 15.40 21.69
N SER A 365 -14.41 14.74 20.55
CA SER A 365 -13.55 13.64 20.10
C SER A 365 -13.73 13.39 18.60
N LEU A 366 -12.81 12.62 18.02
CA LEU A 366 -12.95 12.11 16.65
C LEU A 366 -14.25 11.30 16.48
N ASN A 367 -14.59 10.44 17.45
CA ASN A 367 -15.81 9.61 17.40
C ASN A 367 -17.08 10.46 17.29
N ALA A 368 -17.12 11.64 17.92
CA ALA A 368 -18.28 12.53 17.86
C ALA A 368 -18.56 13.04 16.44
N ALA A 369 -17.54 13.10 15.56
CA ALA A 369 -17.74 13.47 14.15
C ALA A 369 -18.59 12.44 13.39
N PHE A 370 -18.47 11.16 13.77
CA PHE A 370 -19.15 10.03 13.14
C PHE A 370 -20.52 9.72 13.77
N ASP A 371 -20.94 10.41 14.84
CA ASP A 371 -22.24 10.18 15.47
C ASP A 371 -23.38 10.53 14.49
N SER A 372 -24.25 9.55 14.21
CA SER A 372 -25.41 9.70 13.31
C SER A 372 -26.44 10.69 13.83
N LYS A 373 -26.44 11.03 15.13
CA LYS A 373 -27.28 12.11 15.67
C LYS A 373 -26.97 13.47 15.06
N ARG A 374 -25.76 13.67 14.51
CA ARG A 374 -25.40 14.91 13.80
C ARG A 374 -26.26 15.14 12.56
N ASP A 375 -26.92 14.12 12.02
CA ASP A 375 -27.80 14.23 10.85
C ASP A 375 -29.07 15.05 11.13
N GLN A 376 -29.42 15.24 12.41
CA GLN A 376 -30.54 16.06 12.86
C GLN A 376 -30.09 17.47 13.29
N SER A 377 -28.80 17.80 13.14
CA SER A 377 -28.28 19.12 13.51
C SER A 377 -28.66 20.19 12.48
N SER A 378 -28.70 21.45 12.91
CA SER A 378 -28.88 22.57 11.97
C SER A 378 -27.76 22.66 10.92
N LEU A 379 -26.58 22.10 11.23
CA LEU A 379 -25.46 22.07 10.29
C LEU A 379 -25.72 21.08 9.15
N ALA A 380 -26.42 19.97 9.41
CA ALA A 380 -26.86 19.04 8.39
C ALA A 380 -27.74 19.74 7.34
N ASP A 381 -28.68 20.59 7.77
CA ASP A 381 -29.53 21.38 6.86
C ASP A 381 -28.73 22.38 6.02
N VAL A 382 -27.69 22.99 6.60
CA VAL A 382 -26.77 23.88 5.87
C VAL A 382 -26.05 23.11 4.77
N TYR A 383 -25.53 21.92 5.08
CA TYR A 383 -24.84 21.08 4.10
C TYR A 383 -25.76 20.57 2.99
N ARG A 384 -26.97 20.09 3.32
CA ARG A 384 -27.97 19.68 2.31
C ARG A 384 -28.30 20.82 1.36
N LYS A 385 -28.53 22.02 1.89
CA LYS A 385 -28.83 23.22 1.09
C LYS A 385 -27.66 23.59 0.18
N HIS A 386 -26.43 23.52 0.68
CA HIS A 386 -25.25 23.80 -0.12
C HIS A 386 -25.10 22.80 -1.27
N VAL A 387 -25.19 21.48 -1.00
CA VAL A 387 -25.11 20.45 -2.05
C VAL A 387 -26.23 20.60 -3.07
N SER A 388 -27.48 20.78 -2.61
CA SER A 388 -28.63 21.02 -3.49
C SER A 388 -28.40 22.22 -4.40
N LYS A 389 -28.00 23.36 -3.82
CA LYS A 389 -27.71 24.58 -4.58
C LYS A 389 -26.65 24.34 -5.65
N MET A 390 -25.57 23.64 -5.33
CA MET A 390 -24.49 23.37 -6.28
C MET A 390 -24.92 22.49 -7.45
N ILE A 391 -25.77 21.49 -7.19
CA ILE A 391 -26.36 20.66 -8.25
C ILE A 391 -27.29 21.52 -9.11
N ASP A 392 -28.25 22.21 -8.48
CA ASP A 392 -29.28 22.98 -9.17
C ASP A 392 -28.66 24.09 -10.06
N GLU A 393 -27.71 24.88 -9.54
CA GLU A 393 -27.00 25.94 -10.29
C GLU A 393 -26.12 25.40 -11.43
N THR A 394 -25.66 24.15 -11.32
CA THR A 394 -24.93 23.49 -12.41
C THR A 394 -25.90 23.12 -13.53
N GLU A 395 -27.05 22.54 -13.19
CA GLU A 395 -28.00 22.01 -14.17
C GLU A 395 -28.70 23.11 -14.99
N GLU A 396 -28.73 24.35 -14.50
CA GLU A 396 -29.19 25.53 -15.25
C GLU A 396 -28.39 25.80 -16.55
N LYS A 397 -27.18 25.25 -16.69
CA LYS A 397 -26.24 25.55 -17.78
C LYS A 397 -26.26 24.55 -18.94
N ASN A 398 -27.37 23.84 -19.15
CA ASN A 398 -27.46 22.70 -20.07
C ASN A 398 -26.45 21.59 -19.73
N VAL A 399 -26.24 21.38 -18.43
CA VAL A 399 -25.36 20.35 -17.86
C VAL A 399 -26.22 19.42 -17.00
N ARG A 400 -25.82 18.17 -16.88
CA ARG A 400 -26.45 17.15 -16.03
C ARG A 400 -25.41 16.58 -15.08
N VAL A 401 -25.72 16.54 -13.79
CA VAL A 401 -24.85 15.87 -12.82
C VAL A 401 -25.17 14.38 -12.87
N GLY A 402 -24.38 13.62 -13.61
CA GLY A 402 -24.66 12.21 -13.93
C GLY A 402 -24.06 11.20 -12.96
N SER A 403 -23.17 11.64 -12.07
CA SER A 403 -22.59 10.81 -11.02
C SER A 403 -22.07 11.68 -9.88
N ALA A 404 -21.90 11.08 -8.70
CA ALA A 404 -21.16 11.66 -7.60
C ALA A 404 -19.99 10.74 -7.23
N LEU A 405 -18.78 11.30 -7.08
CA LEU A 405 -17.56 10.56 -6.79
C LEU A 405 -16.87 11.20 -5.59
N ILE A 406 -16.66 10.41 -4.54
CA ILE A 406 -16.03 10.90 -3.30
C ILE A 406 -14.89 9.99 -2.85
N GLU A 407 -13.85 10.59 -2.26
CA GLU A 407 -12.91 9.91 -1.36
C GLU A 407 -13.52 9.93 0.06
N PRO A 408 -14.06 8.81 0.56
CA PRO A 408 -14.78 8.81 1.83
C PRO A 408 -13.81 9.01 3.01
N VAL A 409 -14.22 9.88 3.93
CA VAL A 409 -13.57 10.27 5.19
C VAL A 409 -12.23 11.00 5.05
N LEU A 410 -11.30 10.52 4.23
CA LEU A 410 -9.95 11.09 4.12
C LEU A 410 -9.53 11.23 2.66
N MET A 411 -9.36 12.48 2.21
CA MET A 411 -8.84 12.82 0.89
C MET A 411 -7.30 12.77 0.91
N GLY A 412 -6.71 11.84 0.18
CA GLY A 412 -5.30 11.49 0.29
C GLY A 412 -4.38 12.52 -0.39
N SER A 413 -4.28 12.45 -1.72
CA SER A 413 -3.31 13.25 -2.51
C SER A 413 -3.57 14.75 -2.45
N GLY A 414 -4.81 15.16 -2.14
CA GLY A 414 -5.17 16.57 -1.95
C GLY A 414 -4.48 17.23 -0.76
N GLY A 415 -3.95 16.45 0.18
CA GLY A 415 -3.25 16.97 1.37
C GLY A 415 -3.64 16.29 2.67
N MET A 416 -4.10 15.04 2.65
CA MET A 416 -4.59 14.33 3.84
C MET A 416 -5.71 15.13 4.53
N PHE A 417 -6.73 15.57 3.80
CA PHE A 417 -7.87 16.29 4.39
C PHE A 417 -8.86 15.30 4.99
N LEU A 418 -8.95 15.29 6.31
CA LEU A 418 -9.98 14.55 7.03
C LEU A 418 -11.30 15.33 6.87
N VAL A 419 -12.23 14.78 6.11
CA VAL A 419 -13.49 15.43 5.72
C VAL A 419 -14.52 15.21 6.82
N ASP A 420 -15.39 16.20 7.07
CA ASP A 420 -16.52 16.02 7.98
C ASP A 420 -17.45 14.90 7.46
N PRO A 421 -17.61 13.77 8.19
CA PRO A 421 -18.49 12.68 7.81
C PRO A 421 -19.94 13.12 7.60
N LEU A 422 -20.40 14.12 8.36
CA LEU A 422 -21.75 14.68 8.23
C LEU A 422 -21.97 15.24 6.82
N TYR A 423 -21.01 16.00 6.29
CA TYR A 423 -21.13 16.60 4.95
C TYR A 423 -21.24 15.52 3.88
N GLN A 424 -20.41 14.48 3.95
CA GLN A 424 -20.44 13.38 2.99
C GLN A 424 -21.75 12.60 3.05
N ARG A 425 -22.30 12.32 4.25
CA ARG A 425 -23.63 11.71 4.38
C ARG A 425 -24.73 12.57 3.74
N MET A 426 -24.71 13.89 3.97
CA MET A 426 -25.69 14.80 3.37
C MET A 426 -25.55 14.82 1.86
N LEU A 427 -24.33 14.87 1.32
CA LEU A 427 -24.06 14.80 -0.12
C LEU A 427 -24.64 13.53 -0.73
N VAL A 428 -24.35 12.36 -0.15
CA VAL A 428 -24.84 11.07 -0.64
C VAL A 428 -26.37 11.01 -0.62
N GLN A 429 -27.01 11.49 0.45
CA GLN A 429 -28.46 11.52 0.56
C GLN A 429 -29.10 12.46 -0.48
N GLU A 430 -28.51 13.63 -0.73
CA GLU A 430 -28.99 14.59 -1.75
C GLU A 430 -28.83 14.05 -3.18
N CYS A 431 -27.72 13.38 -3.48
CA CYS A 431 -27.50 12.72 -4.77
C CYS A 431 -28.50 11.58 -4.98
N ARG A 432 -28.69 10.72 -3.98
CA ARG A 432 -29.65 9.61 -4.05
C ARG A 432 -31.09 10.08 -4.24
N ALA A 433 -31.50 11.16 -3.57
CA ALA A 433 -32.83 11.75 -3.75
C ALA A 433 -33.09 12.19 -5.21
N ARG A 434 -32.02 12.48 -5.97
CA ARG A 434 -32.04 12.88 -7.38
C ARG A 434 -31.69 11.75 -8.34
N LYS A 435 -31.57 10.50 -7.86
CA LYS A 435 -31.09 9.35 -8.64
C LYS A 435 -29.74 9.58 -9.33
N ILE A 436 -28.85 10.33 -8.68
CA ILE A 436 -27.46 10.50 -9.10
C ILE A 436 -26.69 9.34 -8.46
N PRO A 437 -26.12 8.39 -9.24
CA PRO A 437 -25.38 7.27 -8.68
C PRO A 437 -24.12 7.73 -7.94
N VAL A 438 -23.88 7.14 -6.78
CA VAL A 438 -22.80 7.49 -5.86
C VAL A 438 -21.68 6.46 -5.95
N ILE A 439 -20.48 6.94 -6.22
CA ILE A 439 -19.24 6.17 -6.28
C ILE A 439 -18.38 6.50 -5.05
N TYR A 440 -17.97 5.48 -4.32
CA TYR A 440 -16.93 5.59 -3.29
C TYR A 440 -15.58 5.17 -3.87
N ASP A 441 -14.64 6.11 -3.91
CA ASP A 441 -13.24 5.80 -4.18
C ASP A 441 -12.54 5.36 -2.89
N GLU A 442 -12.65 4.06 -2.58
CA GLU A 442 -11.96 3.43 -1.46
C GLU A 442 -10.59 2.83 -1.85
N VAL A 443 -10.01 3.28 -2.97
CA VAL A 443 -8.65 2.88 -3.37
C VAL A 443 -7.64 3.27 -2.29
N PHE A 444 -7.86 4.40 -1.61
CA PHE A 444 -7.06 4.80 -0.45
C PHE A 444 -7.59 4.25 0.87
N SER A 445 -8.86 4.48 1.17
CA SER A 445 -9.44 4.30 2.51
C SER A 445 -9.83 2.86 2.86
N GLY A 446 -10.03 2.01 1.85
CA GLY A 446 -10.45 0.62 2.03
C GLY A 446 -9.38 -0.25 2.70
N TRP A 447 -9.83 -1.38 3.24
CA TRP A 447 -9.01 -2.43 3.86
C TRP A 447 -8.15 -1.94 5.03
N TRP A 448 -8.80 -1.47 6.09
CA TRP A 448 -8.16 -1.15 7.37
C TRP A 448 -7.25 0.08 7.38
N ARG A 449 -7.10 0.80 6.25
CA ARG A 449 -6.35 2.07 6.22
C ARG A 449 -6.87 3.05 7.26
N LEU A 450 -8.19 3.18 7.38
CA LEU A 450 -8.86 4.05 8.36
C LEU A 450 -9.28 3.29 9.62
N GLY A 451 -8.70 2.11 9.89
CA GLY A 451 -8.98 1.31 11.09
C GLY A 451 -10.30 0.52 11.05
N VAL A 452 -10.95 0.46 9.88
CA VAL A 452 -12.17 -0.30 9.56
C VAL A 452 -12.01 -0.97 8.18
N GLU A 453 -12.81 -2.01 7.86
CA GLU A 453 -12.73 -2.69 6.55
C GLU A 453 -13.08 -1.74 5.40
N SER A 454 -14.08 -0.88 5.57
CA SER A 454 -14.51 0.10 4.57
C SER A 454 -14.85 1.43 5.22
N ALA A 455 -14.50 2.55 4.58
CA ALA A 455 -14.88 3.87 5.06
C ALA A 455 -16.40 4.10 5.03
N ARG A 456 -17.12 3.35 4.19
CA ARG A 456 -18.58 3.17 4.28
C ARG A 456 -19.08 2.90 5.69
N ASP A 457 -18.38 2.07 6.47
CA ASP A 457 -18.79 1.72 7.84
C ASP A 457 -18.66 2.92 8.79
N LEU A 458 -17.78 3.88 8.49
CA LEU A 458 -17.67 5.14 9.22
C LEU A 458 -18.75 6.16 8.78
N LEU A 459 -19.09 6.14 7.49
CA LEU A 459 -20.13 7.02 6.95
C LEU A 459 -21.55 6.52 7.20
N ASP A 460 -21.75 5.24 7.52
CA ASP A 460 -23.06 4.62 7.75
C ASP A 460 -24.07 4.89 6.63
N VAL A 461 -23.57 4.95 5.39
CA VAL A 461 -24.39 5.07 4.18
C VAL A 461 -23.69 4.36 3.02
N ASP A 462 -24.41 3.48 2.34
CA ASP A 462 -23.87 2.69 1.25
C ASP A 462 -23.67 3.52 -0.03
N PRO A 463 -22.70 3.18 -0.90
CA PRO A 463 -22.62 3.68 -2.27
C PRO A 463 -23.46 2.82 -3.24
N ASP A 464 -23.56 3.24 -4.49
CA ASP A 464 -24.05 2.40 -5.59
C ASP A 464 -22.92 1.58 -6.23
N ILE A 465 -21.70 2.15 -6.21
CA ILE A 465 -20.47 1.61 -6.78
C ILE A 465 -19.29 1.94 -5.85
N ALA A 466 -18.32 1.05 -5.68
CA ALA A 466 -17.11 1.32 -4.89
C ALA A 466 -15.85 0.74 -5.52
N CYS A 467 -14.75 1.46 -5.44
CA CYS A 467 -13.45 1.09 -6.01
C CYS A 467 -12.46 0.72 -4.90
N TYR A 468 -11.72 -0.38 -5.07
CA TYR A 468 -10.70 -0.85 -4.12
C TYR A 468 -9.42 -1.22 -4.88
N ALA A 469 -8.27 -0.87 -4.32
CA ALA A 469 -6.95 -1.29 -4.81
C ALA A 469 -5.96 -1.28 -3.63
N LYS A 470 -4.69 -0.95 -3.85
CA LYS A 470 -3.66 -0.73 -2.81
C LYS A 470 -3.62 -1.86 -1.77
N LEU A 471 -4.21 -1.66 -0.58
CA LEU A 471 -4.22 -2.63 0.51
C LEU A 471 -5.01 -3.90 0.18
N LEU A 472 -5.84 -3.89 -0.88
CA LEU A 472 -6.54 -5.07 -1.39
C LEU A 472 -5.60 -6.28 -1.54
N THR A 473 -4.38 -6.07 -2.03
CA THR A 473 -3.36 -7.12 -2.21
C THR A 473 -2.27 -7.11 -1.14
N GLY A 474 -2.50 -6.40 -0.03
CA GLY A 474 -1.53 -6.24 1.06
C GLY A 474 -0.27 -5.44 0.69
N GLY A 475 -0.24 -4.80 -0.48
CA GLY A 475 0.90 -4.01 -0.97
C GLY A 475 1.98 -4.81 -1.69
N VAL A 476 1.65 -5.99 -2.24
CA VAL A 476 2.64 -6.89 -2.87
C VAL A 476 2.59 -6.86 -4.41
N VAL A 477 1.40 -6.77 -5.00
CA VAL A 477 1.17 -6.78 -6.47
C VAL A 477 0.00 -5.87 -6.85
N PRO A 478 -0.05 -5.29 -8.07
CA PRO A 478 -1.12 -4.38 -8.47
C PRO A 478 -2.42 -5.14 -8.78
N MET A 479 -3.55 -4.68 -8.26
CA MET A 479 -4.88 -5.16 -8.65
C MET A 479 -5.90 -4.14 -8.16
N ALA A 480 -7.01 -4.03 -8.86
CA ALA A 480 -8.16 -3.30 -8.37
C ALA A 480 -9.48 -4.05 -8.62
N ALA A 481 -10.49 -3.68 -7.85
CA ALA A 481 -11.84 -4.19 -7.95
C ALA A 481 -12.84 -3.04 -7.87
N THR A 482 -13.86 -3.08 -8.73
CA THR A 482 -15.02 -2.21 -8.69
C THR A 482 -16.23 -3.05 -8.31
N LEU A 483 -16.80 -2.79 -7.14
CA LEU A 483 -18.05 -3.41 -6.68
C LEU A 483 -19.23 -2.57 -7.14
N ALA A 484 -20.33 -3.22 -7.48
CA ALA A 484 -21.54 -2.55 -7.92
C ALA A 484 -22.80 -3.21 -7.32
N SER A 485 -23.82 -2.39 -7.10
CA SER A 485 -25.16 -2.87 -6.74
C SER A 485 -25.79 -3.68 -7.87
N GLU A 486 -26.79 -4.49 -7.53
CA GLU A 486 -27.55 -5.25 -8.53
C GLU A 486 -28.27 -4.33 -9.53
N GLU A 487 -28.77 -3.20 -9.06
CA GLU A 487 -29.44 -2.21 -9.92
C GLU A 487 -28.50 -1.64 -10.99
N VAL A 488 -27.24 -1.38 -10.64
CA VAL A 488 -26.22 -0.92 -11.59
C VAL A 488 -25.90 -2.01 -12.61
N PHE A 489 -25.69 -3.25 -12.16
CA PHE A 489 -25.42 -4.38 -13.05
C PHE A 489 -26.54 -4.60 -14.08
N ASN A 490 -27.79 -4.52 -13.64
CA ASN A 490 -28.96 -4.73 -14.48
C ASN A 490 -29.07 -3.73 -15.64
N THR A 491 -28.40 -2.57 -15.57
CA THR A 491 -28.37 -1.59 -16.68
C THR A 491 -27.51 -2.00 -17.88
N PHE A 492 -26.68 -3.03 -17.71
CA PHE A 492 -25.87 -3.65 -18.76
C PHE A 492 -26.36 -5.07 -19.10
N TYR A 493 -27.38 -5.56 -18.40
CA TYR A 493 -27.95 -6.89 -18.62
C TYR A 493 -29.01 -6.82 -19.74
N ALA A 494 -28.57 -7.01 -20.98
CA ALA A 494 -29.38 -6.91 -22.18
C ALA A 494 -29.00 -7.98 -23.22
N ASP A 495 -29.81 -8.12 -24.28
CA ASP A 495 -29.63 -9.15 -25.31
C ASP A 495 -28.40 -8.90 -26.21
N SER A 496 -28.03 -7.63 -26.42
CA SER A 496 -26.93 -7.25 -27.30
C SER A 496 -25.61 -7.11 -26.55
N LYS A 497 -24.54 -7.71 -27.09
CA LYS A 497 -23.17 -7.47 -26.61
C LYS A 497 -22.78 -5.99 -26.60
N GLY A 498 -23.35 -5.19 -27.52
CA GLY A 498 -23.09 -3.75 -27.59
C GLY A 498 -23.59 -2.97 -26.36
N GLU A 499 -24.47 -3.57 -25.55
CA GLU A 499 -25.01 -2.97 -24.32
C GLU A 499 -24.31 -3.46 -23.06
N ALA A 500 -23.38 -4.42 -23.19
CA ALA A 500 -22.52 -4.83 -22.09
C ALA A 500 -21.52 -3.73 -21.72
N LEU A 501 -20.92 -3.84 -20.55
CA LEU A 501 -19.80 -2.98 -20.15
C LEU A 501 -18.55 -3.37 -20.97
N LEU A 502 -18.33 -2.69 -22.09
CA LEU A 502 -17.17 -2.89 -22.97
C LEU A 502 -15.93 -2.15 -22.42
N HIS A 503 -15.47 -2.61 -21.28
CA HIS A 503 -14.18 -2.30 -20.68
C HIS A 503 -13.46 -3.64 -20.47
N GLY A 504 -12.14 -3.69 -20.50
CA GLY A 504 -11.41 -4.92 -20.20
C GLY A 504 -9.93 -4.78 -20.50
N HIS A 505 -9.10 -5.40 -19.66
CA HIS A 505 -7.65 -5.43 -19.84
C HIS A 505 -7.18 -6.88 -19.99
N SER A 506 -6.00 -7.05 -20.58
CA SER A 506 -5.45 -8.39 -20.82
C SER A 506 -5.27 -9.19 -19.53
N PHE A 507 -4.94 -8.53 -18.41
CA PHE A 507 -4.70 -9.16 -17.10
C PHE A 507 -5.89 -9.06 -16.13
N THR A 508 -7.10 -8.73 -16.62
CA THR A 508 -8.30 -8.69 -15.77
C THR A 508 -8.42 -9.97 -14.93
N ALA A 509 -8.55 -9.79 -13.61
CA ALA A 509 -8.65 -10.85 -12.61
C ALA A 509 -7.49 -11.87 -12.61
N TYR A 510 -6.27 -11.47 -12.96
CA TYR A 510 -5.14 -12.41 -13.06
C TYR A 510 -4.93 -13.21 -11.73
N PRO A 511 -4.73 -14.55 -11.79
CA PRO A 511 -4.75 -15.43 -10.61
C PRO A 511 -3.78 -15.05 -9.49
N MET A 512 -2.61 -14.52 -9.82
CA MET A 512 -1.61 -14.09 -8.83
C MET A 512 -2.11 -12.91 -7.99
N GLY A 513 -2.73 -11.90 -8.62
CA GLY A 513 -3.32 -10.75 -7.92
C GLY A 513 -4.47 -11.18 -7.04
N CYS A 514 -5.35 -12.06 -7.55
CA CYS A 514 -6.45 -12.59 -6.78
C CYS A 514 -5.96 -13.39 -5.56
N ALA A 515 -4.95 -14.25 -5.73
CA ALA A 515 -4.38 -15.03 -4.63
C ALA A 515 -3.70 -14.16 -3.57
N ALA A 516 -2.99 -13.10 -3.99
CA ALA A 516 -2.42 -12.12 -3.07
C ALA A 516 -3.52 -11.40 -2.28
N ALA A 517 -4.60 -10.99 -2.95
CA ALA A 517 -5.72 -10.35 -2.29
C ALA A 517 -6.41 -11.28 -1.29
N VAL A 518 -6.78 -12.50 -1.68
CA VAL A 518 -7.36 -13.51 -0.75
C VAL A 518 -6.47 -13.69 0.48
N THR A 519 -5.15 -13.84 0.27
CA THR A 519 -4.19 -13.98 1.37
C THR A 519 -4.15 -12.74 2.27
N ALA A 520 -4.26 -11.54 1.70
CA ALA A 520 -4.26 -10.29 2.46
C ALA A 520 -5.52 -10.18 3.33
N LEU A 521 -6.67 -10.48 2.74
CA LEU A 521 -7.95 -10.46 3.43
C LEU A 521 -7.97 -11.48 4.58
N ASP A 522 -7.48 -12.70 4.37
CA ASP A 522 -7.34 -13.72 5.42
C ASP A 522 -6.42 -13.24 6.56
N MET A 523 -5.36 -12.49 6.24
CA MET A 523 -4.48 -11.92 7.24
C MET A 523 -5.15 -10.81 8.05
N TYR A 524 -6.09 -10.07 7.44
CA TYR A 524 -6.86 -9.04 8.11
C TYR A 524 -7.98 -9.58 8.99
N GLU A 525 -8.42 -10.83 8.81
CA GLU A 525 -9.45 -11.46 9.66
C GLU A 525 -9.07 -11.51 11.15
N ILE A 526 -7.79 -11.34 11.50
CA ILE A 526 -7.36 -11.19 12.90
C ILE A 526 -8.05 -10.02 13.60
N PHE A 527 -8.44 -8.99 12.86
CA PHE A 527 -9.12 -7.81 13.40
C PHE A 527 -10.59 -8.08 13.71
N ASN A 528 -11.22 -8.98 12.95
CA ASN A 528 -12.59 -9.44 13.20
C ASN A 528 -12.65 -10.38 14.42
N ASN A 529 -11.56 -11.10 14.68
CA ASN A 529 -11.43 -12.05 15.80
C ASN A 529 -10.81 -11.44 17.07
N ALA A 530 -10.35 -10.18 17.02
CA ALA A 530 -9.80 -9.51 18.19
C ALA A 530 -10.92 -9.33 19.23
N SER A 531 -10.82 -10.11 20.31
CA SER A 531 -11.86 -10.24 21.34
C SER A 531 -12.04 -8.94 22.14
N GLY A 532 -12.91 -8.08 21.64
CA GLY A 532 -13.47 -6.90 22.30
C GLY A 532 -14.19 -6.01 21.29
N PRO A 533 -15.36 -5.43 21.61
CA PRO A 533 -15.98 -4.46 20.71
C PRO A 533 -15.00 -3.31 20.46
N ILE A 534 -14.87 -2.87 19.21
CA ILE A 534 -14.22 -1.59 18.91
C ILE A 534 -15.01 -0.54 19.71
N LYS A 535 -14.40 0.03 20.76
CA LYS A 535 -15.06 1.02 21.62
C LYS A 535 -15.20 2.38 20.93
N ASP A 536 -14.39 2.59 19.90
CA ASP A 536 -14.25 3.80 19.12
C ASP A 536 -14.75 3.58 17.68
N ALA A 537 -14.96 4.65 16.91
CA ALA A 537 -15.38 4.52 15.50
C ALA A 537 -14.30 3.87 14.63
N THR A 538 -13.03 4.00 15.02
CA THR A 538 -11.85 3.54 14.29
C THR A 538 -10.85 2.90 15.24
N ARG A 539 -10.04 1.97 14.74
CA ARG A 539 -8.90 1.41 15.48
C ARG A 539 -7.80 2.44 15.68
N THR A 540 -7.34 2.58 16.92
CA THR A 540 -6.24 3.48 17.29
C THR A 540 -4.87 2.83 17.11
N TYR A 541 -3.97 3.51 16.40
CA TYR A 541 -2.57 3.08 16.22
C TYR A 541 -1.57 4.06 16.85
N TRP A 542 -1.88 5.34 16.81
CA TRP A 542 -0.98 6.43 17.15
C TRP A 542 -1.29 7.02 18.52
N ASP A 543 -0.27 7.62 19.16
CA ASP A 543 -0.46 8.38 20.40
C ASP A 543 -1.17 9.71 20.10
N VAL A 544 -2.49 9.69 20.24
CA VAL A 544 -3.35 10.87 20.02
C VAL A 544 -3.07 11.99 21.03
N ASN A 545 -2.60 11.66 22.24
CA ASN A 545 -2.28 12.70 23.24
C ASN A 545 -1.04 13.48 22.83
N ALA A 546 -0.02 12.80 22.30
CA ALA A 546 1.15 13.47 21.74
C ALA A 546 0.78 14.40 20.55
N LEU A 547 -0.14 13.96 19.68
CA LEU A 547 -0.64 14.80 18.58
C LEU A 547 -1.47 15.99 19.07
N LYS A 548 -2.25 15.82 20.14
CA LYS A 548 -2.99 16.91 20.79
C LYS A 548 -2.05 17.96 21.36
N GLU A 549 -1.00 17.55 22.08
CA GLU A 549 -0.01 18.50 22.60
C GLU A 549 0.70 19.24 21.45
N LEU A 550 1.11 18.51 20.41
CA LEU A 550 1.73 19.11 19.24
C LEU A 550 0.81 20.12 18.53
N SER A 551 -0.50 19.87 18.49
CA SER A 551 -1.48 20.76 17.85
C SER A 551 -1.62 22.14 18.51
N SER A 552 -1.08 22.33 19.72
CA SER A 552 -1.07 23.61 20.44
C SER A 552 0.18 24.45 20.17
N ARG A 553 1.09 23.98 19.30
CA ARG A 553 2.32 24.71 18.93
C ARG A 553 2.01 25.68 17.79
N SER A 554 2.48 26.94 17.88
CA SER A 554 2.19 27.99 16.90
C SER A 554 2.75 27.73 15.49
N TYR A 555 3.71 26.80 15.35
CA TYR A 555 4.29 26.39 14.08
C TYR A 555 3.60 25.15 13.46
N ILE A 556 2.47 24.72 14.03
CA ILE A 556 1.65 23.59 13.56
C ILE A 556 0.28 24.15 13.14
N GLU A 557 -0.10 23.89 11.89
CA GLU A 557 -1.40 24.34 11.35
C GLU A 557 -2.52 23.36 11.75
N ARG A 558 -2.24 22.06 11.67
CA ARG A 558 -3.17 21.01 12.09
C ARG A 558 -2.47 19.67 12.31
N THR A 559 -3.06 18.84 13.17
CA THR A 559 -2.70 17.43 13.30
C THR A 559 -3.94 16.55 13.29
N PHE A 560 -3.81 15.26 12.98
CA PHE A 560 -4.82 14.25 13.31
C PHE A 560 -4.22 12.86 13.20
N ALA A 561 -4.93 11.87 13.75
CA ALA A 561 -4.71 10.47 13.46
C ALA A 561 -6.05 9.75 13.26
N ILE A 562 -6.09 8.83 12.30
CA ILE A 562 -7.23 7.95 12.03
C ILE A 562 -6.71 6.64 11.43
N GLY A 563 -7.10 5.50 12.00
CA GLY A 563 -6.55 4.21 11.60
C GLY A 563 -5.03 4.22 11.58
N THR A 564 -4.47 3.77 10.46
CA THR A 564 -3.02 3.67 10.26
C THR A 564 -2.37 5.00 9.85
N VAL A 565 -3.10 6.11 9.81
CA VAL A 565 -2.62 7.40 9.31
C VAL A 565 -2.44 8.38 10.46
N ALA A 566 -1.27 9.00 10.55
CA ALA A 566 -1.02 10.19 11.35
C ALA A 566 -0.56 11.32 10.43
N CYS A 567 -1.06 12.53 10.67
CA CYS A 567 -0.81 13.71 9.86
C CYS A 567 -0.41 14.89 10.74
N VAL A 568 0.59 15.64 10.28
CA VAL A 568 1.06 16.89 10.86
C VAL A 568 1.30 17.87 9.71
N GLU A 569 0.55 18.97 9.67
CA GLU A 569 0.80 20.07 8.75
C GLU A 569 1.55 21.19 9.46
N LEU A 570 2.70 21.59 8.90
CA LEU A 570 3.48 22.69 9.42
C LEU A 570 2.83 24.03 9.01
N ALA A 571 2.77 24.98 9.94
CA ALA A 571 2.37 26.35 9.62
C ALA A 571 3.44 26.98 8.69
N SER A 572 2.99 27.67 7.64
CA SER A 572 3.86 28.33 6.67
C SER A 572 3.21 29.61 6.15
N GLU A 573 4.03 30.62 5.84
CA GLU A 573 3.59 31.83 5.12
C GLU A 573 3.27 31.54 3.64
N ASN A 574 3.82 30.44 3.09
CA ASN A 574 3.57 29.98 1.72
C ASN A 574 2.81 28.62 1.76
N ALA A 575 1.50 28.64 1.52
CA ALA A 575 0.67 27.44 1.49
C ALA A 575 0.79 26.67 0.15
N GLY A 576 0.57 25.35 0.19
CA GLY A 576 0.38 24.50 -0.99
C GLY A 576 1.55 23.58 -1.37
N TYR A 577 1.38 22.84 -2.49
CA TYR A 577 2.29 21.79 -2.97
C TYR A 577 3.71 22.28 -3.33
N ALA A 578 3.87 23.58 -3.59
CA ALA A 578 5.14 24.19 -3.99
C ALA A 578 6.02 24.65 -2.81
N SER A 579 5.56 24.51 -1.56
CA SER A 579 6.38 24.79 -0.39
C SER A 579 7.60 23.86 -0.34
N THR A 580 8.75 24.45 0.00
CA THR A 580 10.04 23.73 0.12
C THR A 580 10.39 23.37 1.57
N GLU A 581 9.68 23.94 2.56
CA GLU A 581 9.97 23.73 3.98
C GLU A 581 9.87 22.25 4.38
N ALA A 582 8.84 21.53 3.92
CA ALA A 582 8.70 20.09 4.17
C ALA A 582 9.70 19.24 3.36
N ALA A 583 10.12 19.71 2.18
CA ALA A 583 11.03 18.97 1.32
C ALA A 583 12.44 18.86 1.92
N GLU A 584 12.94 19.93 2.53
CA GLU A 584 14.18 19.90 3.30
C GLU A 584 14.06 18.98 4.52
N PHE A 585 12.90 19.03 5.20
CA PHE A 585 12.64 18.21 6.37
C PHE A 585 12.60 16.70 6.08
N ILE A 586 12.10 16.28 4.91
CA ILE A 586 12.13 14.87 4.49
C ILE A 586 13.55 14.31 4.49
N HIS A 587 14.55 15.08 4.07
CA HIS A 587 15.94 14.64 4.05
C HIS A 587 16.47 14.40 5.48
N VAL A 588 16.02 15.22 6.44
CA VAL A 588 16.34 15.04 7.86
C VAL A 588 15.68 13.78 8.41
N LEU A 589 14.39 13.56 8.13
CA LEU A 589 13.69 12.33 8.54
C LEU A 589 14.36 11.07 7.98
N ARG A 590 14.75 11.09 6.70
CA ARG A 590 15.45 9.96 6.06
C ARG A 590 16.81 9.66 6.68
N LYS A 591 17.52 10.67 7.21
CA LYS A 591 18.76 10.47 7.96
C LYS A 591 18.51 9.89 9.36
N ASN A 592 17.33 10.12 9.92
CA ASN A 592 16.96 9.71 11.27
C ASN A 592 16.00 8.51 11.30
N GLY A 593 16.09 7.62 10.30
CA GLY A 593 15.39 6.34 10.32
C GLY A 593 13.95 6.34 9.77
N VAL A 594 13.49 7.44 9.16
CA VAL A 594 12.11 7.56 8.65
C VAL A 594 12.11 7.93 7.17
N TYR A 595 11.61 7.03 6.32
CA TYR A 595 11.36 7.30 4.90
C TYR A 595 10.01 7.99 4.71
N ALA A 596 10.00 9.32 4.70
CA ALA A 596 8.81 10.13 4.46
C ALA A 596 8.73 10.69 3.03
N ARG A 597 7.49 11.02 2.64
CA ARG A 597 7.14 11.88 1.51
C ARG A 597 6.20 12.97 2.03
N SER A 598 6.22 14.16 1.42
CA SER A 598 5.30 15.24 1.76
C SER A 598 4.27 15.48 0.67
N LEU A 599 3.20 16.16 1.04
CA LEU A 599 2.24 16.79 0.13
C LEU A 599 2.21 18.28 0.47
N GLY A 600 3.04 19.09 -0.20
CA GLY A 600 3.30 20.46 0.25
C GLY A 600 3.87 20.49 1.68
N ASN A 601 3.24 21.27 2.56
CA ASN A 601 3.58 21.36 4.00
C ASN A 601 3.11 20.19 4.86
N VAL A 602 2.39 19.23 4.28
CA VAL A 602 1.81 18.10 5.01
C VAL A 602 2.83 16.98 5.14
N LEU A 603 3.15 16.65 6.39
CA LEU A 603 3.91 15.47 6.77
C LEU A 603 2.92 14.39 7.23
N TYR A 604 3.05 13.19 6.69
CA TYR A 604 2.22 12.07 7.11
C TYR A 604 3.08 10.85 7.42
N MET A 605 2.58 10.05 8.34
CA MET A 605 3.07 8.73 8.66
C MET A 605 1.96 7.72 8.45
N MET A 606 2.31 6.62 7.79
CA MET A 606 1.40 5.56 7.46
C MET A 606 2.05 4.23 7.80
N CYS A 607 1.41 3.44 8.65
CA CYS A 607 1.85 2.09 8.97
C CYS A 607 1.00 1.04 8.24
N SER A 608 1.45 -0.21 8.27
CA SER A 608 0.62 -1.36 7.95
C SER A 608 -0.48 -1.53 9.02
N PRO A 609 -1.70 -1.98 8.66
CA PRO A 609 -2.72 -2.39 9.62
C PRO A 609 -2.22 -3.38 10.69
N LEU A 610 -1.20 -4.19 10.38
CA LEU A 610 -0.64 -5.19 11.30
C LEU A 610 0.39 -4.63 12.29
N THR A 611 0.74 -3.34 12.18
CA THR A 611 1.78 -2.71 12.99
C THR A 611 1.31 -2.47 14.42
N THR A 612 2.23 -2.59 15.36
CA THR A 612 1.93 -2.45 16.79
C THR A 612 1.82 -0.98 17.20
N GLN A 613 1.02 -0.69 18.22
CA GLN A 613 0.96 0.65 18.81
C GLN A 613 2.31 1.10 19.37
N GLU A 614 3.11 0.18 19.91
CA GLU A 614 4.46 0.47 20.43
C GLU A 614 5.38 0.98 19.31
N ASP A 615 5.39 0.31 18.15
CA ASP A 615 6.16 0.74 16.99
C ASP A 615 5.66 2.11 16.48
N CYS A 616 4.35 2.29 16.36
CA CYS A 616 3.75 3.58 15.96
C CYS A 616 4.13 4.73 16.91
N SER A 617 4.08 4.51 18.24
CA SER A 617 4.50 5.50 19.23
C SER A 617 5.99 5.85 19.10
N LYS A 618 6.85 4.85 18.84
CA LYS A 618 8.28 5.08 18.60
C LYS A 618 8.51 5.97 17.37
N TYR A 619 7.90 5.63 16.23
CA TYR A 619 8.09 6.39 14.99
C TYR A 619 7.50 7.81 15.08
N LEU A 620 6.34 7.96 15.72
CA LEU A 620 5.73 9.26 15.99
C LEU A 620 6.64 10.11 16.89
N GLY A 621 7.22 9.52 17.94
CA GLY A 621 8.21 10.20 18.78
C GLY A 621 9.42 10.71 18.00
N THR A 622 9.91 9.94 17.02
CA THR A 622 10.98 10.39 16.11
C THR A 622 10.54 11.60 15.29
N LEU A 623 9.33 11.59 14.70
CA LEU A 623 8.81 12.72 13.94
C LEU A 623 8.74 13.99 14.80
N ILE A 624 8.09 13.90 15.95
CA ILE A 624 7.88 15.04 16.86
C ILE A 624 9.23 15.62 17.29
N ASN A 625 10.17 14.77 17.70
CA ASN A 625 11.51 15.21 18.10
C ASN A 625 12.23 15.93 16.95
N GLN A 626 12.17 15.42 15.72
CA GLN A 626 12.81 16.09 14.58
C GLN A 626 12.13 17.42 14.24
N ILE A 627 10.80 17.54 14.38
CA ILE A 627 10.08 18.80 14.19
C ILE A 627 10.56 19.82 15.23
N GLU A 628 10.58 19.46 16.52
CA GLU A 628 11.01 20.34 17.62
C GLU A 628 12.47 20.79 17.44
N ILE A 629 13.39 19.89 17.03
CA ILE A 629 14.78 20.25 16.73
C ILE A 629 14.87 21.26 15.58
N LEU A 630 14.04 21.09 14.54
CA LEU A 630 14.05 22.01 13.40
C LEU A 630 13.55 23.39 13.80
N GLN A 631 12.49 23.44 14.61
CA GLN A 631 11.93 24.71 15.10
C GLN A 631 12.87 25.42 16.07
N ALA A 632 13.57 24.69 16.95
CA ALA A 632 14.57 25.27 17.85
C ALA A 632 15.78 25.91 17.14
N LYS A 633 16.00 25.61 15.84
CA LYS A 633 17.06 26.20 15.02
C LYS A 633 16.63 27.47 14.28
N LYS A 634 15.32 27.72 14.17
CA LYS A 634 14.75 28.96 13.62
C LYS A 634 14.65 29.99 14.74
#